data_AF-A0A6M0CFB4-F1
#
_entry.id   AF-A0A6M0CFB4-F1
#
_cell.length_a   1.000
_cell.length_b   1.000
_cell.length_c   1.000
_cell.angle_alpha   90.00
_cell.angle_beta   90.00
_cell.angle_gamma   90.00
#
_symmetry.space_group_name_H-M   'P 1'
#
loop_
_entity.id
_entity.type
_entity.pdbx_description
1 polymer ?
#
loop_
_entity_poly.entity_id
_entity_poly.type
_entity_poly.pdbx_seq_one_letter_code
_entity_poly.pdbx_strand_id
1 'polypeptide(L)'
;MDVGIHNMFKKKIKFVLVFFCLGILFSCSNNSKETEVEVNYEQQKALSISFKNKGQDSDLKVYRKSNKETAILGDFTTKDGITSFTPIIPFSSGNEYVVYSKDRLLSSFTIQSFENELAKLLAIYPTTDNVPENLLKIYLVFSQPMEEVGKALDHIKVMNTNTGKEASVFLDLQPELWNKDHTQLTLWLDPGRIKTGLIPNRESGLPILKGNTYKIIVDKNWKTANGRPLDKDYIKQLNVEERDATKLDPNSWSLKVPKVDTKNPLTITFTETLDAILLKESFSILDNQGVEVEGEFVFEDKETVLLFNPINKWNVGAYNISIASKLEDLAGNNLNHLFDQDITDKNVTTNSSGSHKELSFEIL
;
A
#
# COMPACT_ATOMS: atom_id res chain seq x y z
N MET A 1 90.42 -50.62 5.85
CA MET A 1 88.97 -50.86 5.70
C MET A 1 88.33 -49.57 5.23
N ASP A 2 87.46 -49.75 4.26
CA ASP A 2 86.79 -48.81 3.37
C ASP A 2 86.11 -47.56 3.97
N VAL A 3 86.22 -46.48 3.17
CA VAL A 3 85.14 -45.61 2.65
C VAL A 3 84.46 -44.61 3.61
N GLY A 4 84.70 -43.31 3.34
CA GLY A 4 83.74 -42.58 2.47
C GLY A 4 83.18 -41.23 2.92
N ILE A 5 83.61 -40.17 2.20
CA ILE A 5 82.79 -39.12 1.52
C ILE A 5 82.09 -38.06 2.41
N HIS A 6 82.57 -36.80 2.47
CA HIS A 6 82.24 -35.62 1.60
C HIS A 6 80.83 -35.03 1.82
N ASN A 7 80.54 -33.72 1.82
CA ASN A 7 81.31 -32.49 1.66
C ASN A 7 80.39 -31.27 1.94
N MET A 8 81.01 -30.14 2.32
CA MET A 8 80.72 -28.73 1.93
C MET A 8 79.30 -28.12 2.00
N PHE A 9 79.19 -26.91 2.54
CA PHE A 9 79.24 -25.67 1.72
C PHE A 9 79.37 -24.39 2.57
N LYS A 10 80.33 -23.54 2.18
CA LYS A 10 80.65 -22.22 2.73
C LYS A 10 79.70 -21.14 2.17
N LYS A 11 79.41 -20.10 2.94
CA LYS A 11 79.18 -18.74 2.40
C LYS A 11 79.86 -17.69 3.28
N LYS A 12 80.55 -16.77 2.62
CA LYS A 12 81.41 -15.71 3.13
C LYS A 12 80.90 -14.38 2.54
N ILE A 13 80.97 -13.29 3.34
CA ILE A 13 81.43 -11.92 2.94
C ILE A 13 80.41 -11.08 2.11
N LYS A 14 80.20 -9.75 2.23
CA LYS A 14 80.90 -8.57 2.82
C LYS A 14 79.91 -7.39 3.03
N PHE A 15 80.31 -6.44 3.88
CA PHE A 15 79.80 -5.06 4.08
C PHE A 15 79.79 -4.18 2.82
N VAL A 16 78.96 -3.12 2.79
CA VAL A 16 79.32 -1.69 2.51
C VAL A 16 78.11 -0.73 2.70
N LEU A 17 78.42 0.44 3.28
CA LEU A 17 77.65 1.67 3.52
C LEU A 17 77.08 2.33 2.24
N VAL A 18 76.02 3.16 2.30
CA VAL A 18 75.88 4.44 1.53
C VAL A 18 74.48 5.13 1.62
N PHE A 19 74.53 6.44 1.90
CA PHE A 19 73.70 7.61 1.50
C PHE A 19 72.35 8.04 2.13
N PHE A 20 72.36 9.36 2.38
CA PHE A 20 71.33 10.34 2.70
C PHE A 20 70.26 10.49 1.61
N CYS A 21 69.00 10.71 1.99
CA CYS A 21 68.02 11.39 1.13
C CYS A 21 67.03 12.21 1.97
N LEU A 22 67.12 13.53 1.83
CA LEU A 22 66.23 14.54 2.38
C LEU A 22 65.01 14.65 1.43
N GLY A 23 63.80 14.39 1.92
CA GLY A 23 62.57 14.48 1.14
C GLY A 23 61.59 15.46 1.76
N ILE A 24 61.51 16.68 1.22
CA ILE A 24 60.43 17.63 1.46
C ILE A 24 59.19 17.10 0.73
N LEU A 25 58.12 16.79 1.47
CA LEU A 25 56.78 16.65 0.93
C LEU A 25 55.86 17.65 1.65
N PHE A 26 55.82 18.87 1.10
CA PHE A 26 54.61 19.68 1.17
C PHE A 26 53.56 18.96 0.32
N SER A 27 52.61 18.29 0.97
CA SER A 27 51.38 17.82 0.32
C SER A 27 50.21 18.49 1.03
N CYS A 28 49.87 19.70 0.56
CA CYS A 28 48.55 20.27 0.80
C CYS A 28 47.56 19.58 -0.14
N SER A 29 46.95 18.48 0.30
CA SER A 29 45.69 18.04 -0.31
C SER A 29 44.57 18.87 0.32
N ASN A 30 44.02 19.81 -0.43
CA ASN A 30 42.70 20.35 -0.15
C ASN A 30 41.67 19.27 -0.50
N ASN A 31 41.62 18.20 0.30
CA ASN A 31 40.40 17.42 0.43
C ASN A 31 39.44 18.30 1.23
N SER A 32 38.55 19.02 0.54
CA SER A 32 37.35 19.54 1.18
C SER A 32 36.59 18.33 1.74
N LYS A 33 36.82 18.01 3.01
CA LYS A 33 36.07 16.97 3.70
C LYS A 33 34.59 17.35 3.57
N GLU A 34 33.80 16.46 2.97
CA GLU A 34 32.34 16.61 2.97
C GLU A 34 31.88 16.85 4.41
N THR A 35 30.92 17.75 4.56
CA THR A 35 30.42 18.09 5.89
C THR A 35 29.68 16.88 6.43
N GLU A 36 30.07 16.38 7.60
CA GLU A 36 29.38 15.26 8.23
C GLU A 36 27.97 15.71 8.65
N VAL A 37 26.97 14.93 8.22
CA VAL A 37 25.56 15.16 8.51
C VAL A 37 25.09 14.13 9.53
N GLU A 38 24.55 14.61 10.64
CA GLU A 38 23.88 13.82 11.65
C GLU A 38 22.38 13.78 11.36
N VAL A 39 21.76 12.60 11.40
CA VAL A 39 20.33 12.40 11.18
C VAL A 39 19.65 12.17 12.53
N ASN A 40 18.63 12.98 12.83
CA ASN A 40 17.88 12.89 14.07
C ASN A 40 16.65 12.00 13.88
N TYR A 41 16.58 10.91 14.65
CA TYR A 41 15.47 9.96 14.60
C TYR A 41 14.57 10.07 15.84
N GLU A 42 13.26 9.99 15.62
CA GLU A 42 12.27 9.78 16.68
C GLU A 42 11.29 8.70 16.23
N GLN A 43 11.04 7.69 17.06
CA GLN A 43 10.18 6.54 16.72
C GLN A 43 10.51 5.94 15.33
N GLN A 44 11.81 5.78 15.02
CA GLN A 44 12.32 5.26 13.74
C GLN A 44 12.06 6.15 12.50
N LYS A 45 11.53 7.37 12.67
CA LYS A 45 11.38 8.37 11.59
C LYS A 45 12.51 9.40 11.66
N ALA A 46 13.13 9.71 10.52
CA ALA A 46 14.14 10.75 10.41
C ALA A 46 13.49 12.14 10.30
N LEU A 47 13.41 12.85 11.42
CA LEU A 47 12.67 14.11 11.52
C LEU A 47 13.49 15.33 11.10
N SER A 48 14.81 15.28 11.21
CA SER A 48 15.69 16.38 10.81
C SER A 48 17.11 15.90 10.55
N ILE A 49 17.90 16.77 9.91
CA ILE A 49 19.36 16.62 9.84
C ILE A 49 20.05 17.79 10.51
N SER A 50 21.27 17.57 10.98
CA SER A 50 22.13 18.61 11.54
C SER A 50 23.55 18.47 11.03
N PHE A 51 24.20 19.58 10.70
CA PHE A 51 25.58 19.59 10.22
C PHE A 51 26.30 20.86 10.62
N LYS A 52 27.63 20.79 10.72
CA LYS A 52 28.46 21.96 11.08
C LYS A 52 28.46 22.96 9.93
N ASN A 53 28.00 24.18 10.20
CA ASN A 53 28.06 25.31 9.29
C ASN A 53 28.29 26.59 10.10
N LYS A 54 29.54 27.08 10.11
CA LYS A 54 29.94 28.28 10.85
C LYS A 54 29.54 29.60 10.16
N GLY A 55 28.40 29.60 9.46
CA GLY A 55 27.92 30.74 8.66
C GLY A 55 28.68 30.96 7.35
N GLN A 56 29.34 29.92 6.83
CA GLN A 56 30.09 29.99 5.57
C GLN A 56 29.20 29.69 4.34
N ASP A 57 28.10 28.99 4.56
CA ASP A 57 27.18 28.57 3.50
C ASP A 57 25.81 29.24 3.64
N SER A 58 25.26 29.68 2.50
CA SER A 58 24.01 30.43 2.35
C SER A 58 23.22 29.89 1.15
N ASP A 59 21.89 30.07 1.13
CA ASP A 59 21.01 29.46 0.11
C ASP A 59 21.14 27.93 0.10
N LEU A 60 20.91 27.35 1.28
CA LEU A 60 20.98 25.92 1.49
C LEU A 60 19.74 25.23 0.92
N LYS A 61 19.94 24.10 0.25
CA LYS A 61 18.86 23.28 -0.31
C LYS A 61 19.16 21.81 -0.07
N VAL A 62 18.13 21.04 0.29
CA VAL A 62 18.22 19.59 0.40
C VAL A 62 17.48 18.96 -0.77
N TYR A 63 18.08 17.96 -1.41
CA TYR A 63 17.45 17.21 -2.49
C TYR A 63 17.53 15.72 -2.20
N ARG A 64 16.58 14.95 -2.75
CA ARG A 64 16.74 13.51 -2.86
C ARG A 64 17.74 13.24 -3.99
N LYS A 65 18.74 12.38 -3.78
CA LYS A 65 19.80 12.18 -4.79
C LYS A 65 19.27 11.65 -6.13
N SER A 66 18.18 10.87 -6.09
CA SER A 66 17.50 10.35 -7.28
C SER A 66 16.67 11.38 -8.05
N ASN A 67 16.32 12.53 -7.44
CA ASN A 67 15.59 13.62 -8.09
C ASN A 67 16.09 14.97 -7.56
N LYS A 68 16.89 15.66 -8.39
CA LYS A 68 17.44 16.99 -8.08
C LYS A 68 16.62 18.15 -8.66
N GLU A 69 15.48 17.89 -9.27
CA GLU A 69 14.66 18.93 -9.90
C GLU A 69 13.95 19.80 -8.86
N THR A 70 13.49 19.20 -7.76
CA THR A 70 12.74 19.89 -6.71
C THR A 70 13.46 19.76 -5.36
N ALA A 71 13.73 20.89 -4.72
CA ALA A 71 14.27 20.91 -3.37
C ALA A 71 13.20 20.49 -2.36
N ILE A 72 13.61 19.73 -1.33
CA ILE A 72 12.74 19.33 -0.24
C ILE A 72 12.35 20.57 0.56
N LEU A 73 11.05 20.76 0.74
CA LEU A 73 10.52 21.86 1.52
C LEU A 73 10.74 21.61 3.01
N GLY A 74 11.20 22.65 3.71
CA GLY A 74 11.50 22.59 5.12
C GLY A 74 12.21 23.85 5.60
N ASP A 75 12.50 23.88 6.89
CA ASP A 75 13.10 25.03 7.55
C ASP A 75 14.55 24.75 7.93
N PHE A 76 15.43 25.70 7.59
CA PHE A 76 16.81 25.73 8.09
C PHE A 76 16.89 26.64 9.32
N THR A 77 17.52 26.14 10.38
CA THR A 77 17.86 26.94 11.57
C THR A 77 19.34 26.80 11.85
N THR A 78 20.02 27.90 12.17
CA THR A 78 21.46 27.88 12.48
C THR A 78 21.68 28.45 13.87
N LYS A 79 22.32 27.67 14.75
CA LYS A 79 22.68 28.08 16.11
C LYS A 79 24.04 27.52 16.48
N ASP A 80 24.90 28.35 17.07
CA ASP A 80 26.23 27.97 17.57
C ASP A 80 27.11 27.25 16.53
N GLY A 81 26.97 27.61 15.24
CA GLY A 81 27.72 27.01 14.13
C GLY A 81 27.24 25.63 13.68
N ILE A 82 26.05 25.22 14.10
CA ILE A 82 25.34 24.03 13.63
C ILE A 82 24.09 24.50 12.88
N THR A 83 23.93 24.03 11.65
CA THR A 83 22.71 24.20 10.88
C THR A 83 21.89 22.92 10.94
N SER A 84 20.61 23.05 11.28
CA SER A 84 19.63 21.96 11.23
C SER A 84 18.59 22.23 10.16
N PHE A 85 18.17 21.19 9.46
CA PHE A 85 17.08 21.23 8.49
C PHE A 85 15.97 20.28 8.90
N THR A 86 14.75 20.82 8.99
CA THR A 86 13.53 20.06 9.32
C THR A 86 12.59 20.10 8.12
N PRO A 87 12.43 19.00 7.37
CA PRO A 87 11.48 18.95 6.27
C PRO A 87 10.03 18.99 6.77
N ILE A 88 9.12 19.48 5.92
CA ILE A 88 7.67 19.45 6.22
C ILE A 88 7.18 18.01 6.39
N ILE A 89 7.75 17.08 5.60
CA ILE A 89 7.50 15.63 5.68
C ILE A 89 8.82 14.96 6.09
N PRO A 90 8.84 14.11 7.13
CA PRO A 90 10.04 13.39 7.55
C PRO A 90 10.77 12.69 6.41
N PHE A 91 12.08 12.55 6.51
CA PHE A 91 12.86 11.89 5.48
C PHE A 91 12.50 10.41 5.35
N SER A 92 12.35 9.96 4.11
CA SER A 92 12.07 8.57 3.75
C SER A 92 13.26 7.67 4.05
N SER A 93 13.04 6.61 4.83
CA SER A 93 14.07 5.63 5.20
C SER A 93 14.73 5.00 3.98
N GLY A 94 16.02 4.66 4.05
CA GLY A 94 16.76 3.99 2.97
C GLY A 94 17.14 4.87 1.78
N ASN A 95 16.68 6.12 1.72
CA ASN A 95 17.01 7.05 0.63
C ASN A 95 18.30 7.81 0.90
N GLU A 96 19.00 8.14 -0.19
CA GLU A 96 20.15 9.03 -0.17
C GLU A 96 19.71 10.45 -0.53
N TYR A 97 20.20 11.40 0.25
CA TYR A 97 19.93 12.82 0.14
C TYR A 97 21.23 13.59 0.03
N VAL A 98 21.13 14.82 -0.47
CA VAL A 98 22.27 15.70 -0.70
C VAL A 98 21.93 17.11 -0.23
N VAL A 99 22.88 17.73 0.47
CA VAL A 99 22.81 19.13 0.88
C VAL A 99 23.67 19.97 -0.06
N TYR A 100 23.07 21.02 -0.62
CA TYR A 100 23.74 21.99 -1.48
C TYR A 100 23.78 23.36 -0.82
N SER A 101 24.85 24.10 -1.09
CA SER A 101 24.96 25.56 -0.88
C SER A 101 25.12 26.19 -2.25
N LYS A 102 24.09 26.89 -2.73
CA LYS A 102 23.98 27.27 -4.15
C LYS A 102 24.17 26.03 -5.04
N ASP A 103 25.22 25.98 -5.86
CA ASP A 103 25.53 24.85 -6.76
C ASP A 103 26.59 23.90 -6.21
N ARG A 104 27.11 24.15 -5.00
CA ARG A 104 28.16 23.33 -4.37
C ARG A 104 27.55 22.25 -3.49
N LEU A 105 27.85 20.98 -3.80
CA LEU A 105 27.53 19.85 -2.94
C LEU A 105 28.33 19.96 -1.63
N LEU A 106 27.63 20.03 -0.49
CA LEU A 106 28.26 20.07 0.83
C LEU A 106 28.43 18.67 1.43
N SER A 107 27.44 17.81 1.22
CA SER A 107 27.37 16.49 1.83
C SER A 107 26.33 15.61 1.13
N SER A 108 26.54 14.29 1.18
CA SER A 108 25.47 13.30 1.01
C SER A 108 25.28 12.49 2.28
N PHE A 109 24.05 12.06 2.52
CA PHE A 109 23.71 11.24 3.67
C PHE A 109 22.59 10.27 3.31
N THR A 110 22.59 9.12 3.97
CA THR A 110 21.59 8.08 3.79
C THR A 110 20.78 7.94 5.05
N ILE A 111 19.46 7.91 4.93
CA ILE A 111 18.60 7.61 6.05
C ILE A 111 18.68 6.10 6.33
N GLN A 112 19.15 5.73 7.52
CA GLN A 112 19.05 4.36 8.00
C GLN A 112 17.62 3.84 7.89
N SER A 113 17.47 2.62 7.39
CA SER A 113 16.19 1.94 7.35
C SER A 113 16.13 0.90 8.46
N PHE A 114 15.09 0.98 9.28
CA PHE A 114 14.86 0.08 10.41
C PHE A 114 13.96 -1.11 10.05
N GLU A 115 13.28 -1.04 8.91
CA GLU A 115 12.54 -2.18 8.34
C GLU A 115 13.54 -3.06 7.59
N ASN A 116 13.62 -4.36 7.85
CA ASN A 116 14.46 -5.28 7.07
C ASN A 116 13.69 -6.05 6.01
N GLU A 117 12.35 -6.04 6.07
CA GLU A 117 11.51 -6.74 5.10
C GLU A 117 11.14 -5.84 3.93
N LEU A 118 11.17 -6.42 2.72
CA LEU A 118 10.58 -5.82 1.53
C LEU A 118 9.07 -5.70 1.73
N ALA A 119 8.49 -4.67 1.11
CA ALA A 119 7.05 -4.51 1.14
C ALA A 119 6.35 -5.63 0.40
N LYS A 120 5.16 -5.99 0.87
CA LYS A 120 4.34 -7.06 0.33
C LYS A 120 2.98 -6.49 -0.04
N LEU A 121 2.41 -6.99 -1.12
CA LEU A 121 0.99 -6.82 -1.39
C LEU A 121 0.24 -7.92 -0.62
N LEU A 122 -0.37 -7.52 0.49
CA LEU A 122 -1.03 -8.40 1.46
C LEU A 122 -2.32 -8.99 0.89
N ALA A 123 -3.08 -8.21 0.13
CA ALA A 123 -4.33 -8.65 -0.48
C ALA A 123 -4.64 -7.89 -1.77
N ILE A 124 -5.33 -8.57 -2.68
CA ILE A 124 -6.04 -7.97 -3.81
C ILE A 124 -7.50 -8.37 -3.66
N TYR A 125 -8.37 -7.39 -3.41
CA TYR A 125 -9.80 -7.63 -3.28
C TYR A 125 -10.54 -7.30 -4.58
N PRO A 126 -11.59 -8.06 -4.93
CA PRO A 126 -12.12 -9.19 -4.17
C PRO A 126 -11.20 -10.41 -4.18
N THR A 127 -11.27 -11.24 -3.13
CA THR A 127 -10.40 -12.42 -3.00
C THR A 127 -10.81 -13.51 -3.99
N THR A 128 -12.09 -13.58 -4.36
CA THR A 128 -12.57 -14.47 -5.44
C THR A 128 -11.98 -14.10 -6.79
N ASP A 129 -11.70 -15.10 -7.63
CA ASP A 129 -11.28 -14.89 -9.01
C ASP A 129 -12.47 -14.78 -9.96
N ASN A 130 -13.65 -15.23 -9.55
CA ASN A 130 -14.86 -15.13 -10.36
C ASN A 130 -15.57 -13.82 -10.03
N VAL A 131 -15.78 -12.98 -11.03
CA VAL A 131 -16.33 -11.62 -10.86
C VAL A 131 -17.37 -11.33 -11.95
N PRO A 132 -18.38 -10.49 -11.67
CA PRO A 132 -19.37 -10.15 -12.67
C PRO A 132 -18.77 -9.24 -13.76
N GLU A 133 -19.38 -9.23 -14.95
CA GLU A 133 -18.93 -8.38 -16.08
C GLU A 133 -18.90 -6.87 -15.75
N ASN A 134 -19.70 -6.46 -14.76
CA ASN A 134 -19.76 -5.11 -14.21
C ASN A 134 -19.07 -4.96 -12.86
N LEU A 135 -18.03 -5.75 -12.56
CA LEU A 135 -17.14 -5.50 -11.41
C LEU A 135 -16.77 -4.02 -11.35
N LEU A 136 -17.06 -3.35 -10.23
CA LEU A 136 -16.90 -1.91 -10.11
C LEU A 136 -15.48 -1.51 -9.68
N LYS A 137 -14.90 -2.23 -8.73
CA LYS A 137 -13.65 -1.82 -8.08
C LYS A 137 -12.82 -2.98 -7.56
N ILE A 138 -11.53 -2.73 -7.45
CA ILE A 138 -10.52 -3.61 -6.88
C ILE A 138 -9.73 -2.83 -5.83
N TYR A 139 -9.28 -3.52 -4.79
CA TYR A 139 -8.42 -2.94 -3.78
C TYR A 139 -7.06 -3.62 -3.75
N LEU A 140 -6.00 -2.82 -3.63
CA LEU A 140 -4.66 -3.31 -3.34
C LEU A 140 -4.31 -2.93 -1.91
N VAL A 141 -3.96 -3.92 -1.07
CA VAL A 141 -3.57 -3.69 0.34
C VAL A 141 -2.10 -4.03 0.50
N PHE A 142 -1.30 -3.07 0.95
CA PHE A 142 0.15 -3.15 1.08
C PHE A 142 0.56 -3.25 2.55
N SER A 143 1.70 -3.89 2.80
CA SER A 143 2.26 -4.03 4.15
C SER A 143 2.92 -2.76 4.68
N GLN A 144 3.18 -1.79 3.81
CA GLN A 144 3.87 -0.53 4.10
C GLN A 144 3.26 0.59 3.24
N PRO A 145 3.36 1.86 3.66
CA PRO A 145 2.93 3.00 2.84
C PRO A 145 3.64 3.02 1.49
N MET A 146 2.86 3.14 0.40
CA MET A 146 3.36 3.22 -0.97
C MET A 146 3.81 4.66 -1.33
N GLU A 147 4.61 4.80 -2.38
CA GLU A 147 5.08 6.13 -2.80
C GLU A 147 3.92 7.04 -3.23
N GLU A 148 3.95 8.31 -2.79
CA GLU A 148 2.92 9.31 -3.12
C GLU A 148 3.17 10.00 -4.47
N VAL A 149 4.33 9.77 -5.09
CA VAL A 149 4.79 10.46 -6.30
C VAL A 149 4.79 9.47 -7.47
N GLY A 150 3.93 9.71 -8.45
CA GLY A 150 3.80 8.88 -9.65
C GLY A 150 2.34 8.55 -9.94
N LYS A 151 2.09 7.79 -11.00
CA LYS A 151 0.77 7.20 -11.25
C LYS A 151 0.81 5.72 -10.89
N ALA A 152 -0.05 5.29 -9.98
CA ALA A 152 -0.25 3.90 -9.60
C ALA A 152 -0.50 2.99 -10.81
N LEU A 153 -1.23 3.49 -11.82
CA LEU A 153 -1.50 2.73 -13.04
C LEU A 153 -0.24 2.43 -13.87
N ASP A 154 0.86 3.17 -13.71
CA ASP A 154 2.14 2.85 -14.38
C ASP A 154 2.74 1.54 -13.85
N HIS A 155 2.34 1.11 -12.65
CA HIS A 155 2.78 -0.11 -11.99
C HIS A 155 1.80 -1.28 -12.14
N ILE A 156 0.68 -1.08 -12.85
CA ILE A 156 -0.39 -2.06 -12.97
C ILE A 156 -0.65 -2.36 -14.44
N LYS A 157 -0.52 -3.63 -14.83
CA LYS A 157 -0.81 -4.10 -16.19
C LYS A 157 -1.97 -5.07 -16.17
N VAL A 158 -2.89 -4.95 -17.11
CA VAL A 158 -4.00 -5.90 -17.25
C VAL A 158 -3.91 -6.60 -18.60
N MET A 159 -3.77 -7.92 -18.59
CA MET A 159 -3.69 -8.74 -19.79
C MET A 159 -4.95 -9.56 -19.96
N ASN A 160 -5.63 -9.43 -21.10
CA ASN A 160 -6.69 -10.36 -21.49
C ASN A 160 -6.04 -11.65 -22.01
N THR A 161 -6.19 -12.76 -21.28
CA THR A 161 -5.48 -14.00 -21.60
C THR A 161 -6.06 -14.72 -22.81
N ASN A 162 -7.34 -14.49 -23.14
CA ASN A 162 -7.99 -15.08 -24.31
C ASN A 162 -7.43 -14.48 -25.61
N THR A 163 -7.12 -13.19 -25.60
CA THR A 163 -6.61 -12.47 -26.79
C THR A 163 -5.09 -12.28 -26.78
N GLY A 164 -4.44 -12.44 -25.62
CA GLY A 164 -3.02 -12.15 -25.43
C GLY A 164 -2.67 -10.66 -25.45
N LYS A 165 -3.66 -9.76 -25.40
CA LYS A 165 -3.47 -8.30 -25.48
C LYS A 165 -3.61 -7.64 -24.12
N GLU A 166 -2.90 -6.53 -23.96
CA GLU A 166 -3.12 -5.62 -22.84
C GLU A 166 -4.49 -4.95 -22.98
N ALA A 167 -5.18 -4.79 -21.85
CA ALA A 167 -6.50 -4.22 -21.74
C ALA A 167 -6.45 -2.97 -20.86
N SER A 168 -7.01 -1.87 -21.34
CA SER A 168 -7.26 -0.70 -20.49
C SER A 168 -8.58 -0.92 -19.75
N VAL A 169 -8.50 -1.05 -18.43
CA VAL A 169 -9.62 -1.46 -17.57
C VAL A 169 -9.93 -0.40 -16.51
N PHE A 170 -8.90 0.13 -15.86
CA PHE A 170 -9.05 1.06 -14.74
C PHE A 170 -9.21 2.51 -15.22
N LEU A 171 -9.98 3.28 -14.46
CA LEU A 171 -10.09 4.73 -14.62
C LEU A 171 -8.83 5.42 -14.07
N ASP A 172 -8.18 6.26 -14.89
CA ASP A 172 -7.10 7.14 -14.44
C ASP A 172 -7.69 8.33 -13.68
N LEU A 173 -7.66 8.26 -12.35
CA LEU A 173 -8.13 9.30 -11.43
C LEU A 173 -6.97 10.13 -10.88
N GLN A 174 -7.15 11.44 -10.83
CA GLN A 174 -6.22 12.39 -10.22
C GLN A 174 -7.02 13.37 -9.34
N PRO A 175 -6.88 13.34 -8.00
CA PRO A 175 -5.99 12.48 -7.23
C PRO A 175 -6.42 11.00 -7.22
N GLU A 176 -5.46 10.13 -6.98
CA GLU A 176 -5.69 8.69 -6.80
C GLU A 176 -6.42 8.40 -5.48
N LEU A 177 -7.08 7.25 -5.40
CA LEU A 177 -7.92 6.86 -4.26
C LEU A 177 -7.14 6.03 -3.22
N TRP A 178 -6.11 6.63 -2.64
CA TRP A 178 -5.39 6.05 -1.50
C TRP A 178 -6.14 6.30 -0.18
N ASN A 179 -6.04 5.36 0.75
CA ASN A 179 -6.35 5.64 2.15
C ASN A 179 -5.31 6.62 2.74
N LYS A 180 -5.62 7.19 3.90
CA LYS A 180 -4.75 8.18 4.58
C LYS A 180 -3.32 7.68 4.82
N ASP A 181 -3.16 6.39 5.08
CA ASP A 181 -1.86 5.79 5.39
C ASP A 181 -1.09 5.34 4.13
N HIS A 182 -1.64 5.53 2.93
CA HIS A 182 -1.07 5.05 1.65
C HIS A 182 -0.79 3.53 1.62
N THR A 183 -1.54 2.75 2.40
CA THR A 183 -1.43 1.28 2.48
C THR A 183 -2.57 0.56 1.76
N GLN A 184 -3.58 1.29 1.31
CA GLN A 184 -4.70 0.74 0.56
C GLN A 184 -5.03 1.65 -0.62
N LEU A 185 -5.01 1.09 -1.83
CA LEU A 185 -5.43 1.77 -3.05
C LEU A 185 -6.75 1.19 -3.55
N THR A 186 -7.71 2.05 -3.84
CA THR A 186 -8.94 1.68 -4.55
C THR A 186 -8.79 1.98 -6.04
N LEU A 187 -8.95 0.95 -6.88
CA LEU A 187 -8.93 1.04 -8.33
C LEU A 187 -10.34 0.85 -8.87
N TRP A 188 -10.88 1.85 -9.55
CA TRP A 188 -12.18 1.76 -10.18
C TRP A 188 -12.01 1.20 -11.60
N LEU A 189 -12.76 0.15 -11.94
CA LEU A 189 -13.01 -0.17 -13.33
C LEU A 189 -13.89 0.96 -13.87
N ASP A 190 -13.58 1.49 -15.06
CA ASP A 190 -14.18 2.74 -15.54
C ASP A 190 -15.72 2.73 -15.45
N PRO A 191 -16.32 3.50 -14.52
CA PRO A 191 -17.77 3.51 -14.33
C PRO A 191 -18.54 4.03 -15.52
N GLY A 192 -17.93 4.96 -16.28
CA GLY A 192 -18.52 5.51 -17.49
C GLY A 192 -18.66 4.44 -18.57
N ARG A 193 -17.81 3.41 -18.51
CA ARG A 193 -17.88 2.23 -19.37
C ARG A 193 -18.78 1.14 -18.81
N ILE A 194 -18.98 1.07 -17.49
CA ILE A 194 -19.89 0.09 -16.86
C ILE A 194 -21.36 0.48 -16.99
N LYS A 195 -21.69 1.75 -16.77
CA LYS A 195 -23.06 2.26 -16.84
C LYS A 195 -23.56 2.24 -18.29
N THR A 196 -24.70 1.60 -18.50
CA THR A 196 -25.30 1.42 -19.82
C THR A 196 -25.75 2.77 -20.38
N GLY A 197 -25.52 2.98 -21.68
CA GLY A 197 -26.05 4.15 -22.38
C GLY A 197 -25.20 5.42 -22.26
N LEU A 198 -24.16 5.44 -21.43
CA LEU A 198 -23.18 6.54 -21.37
C LEU A 198 -22.22 6.52 -22.57
N ILE A 199 -21.68 7.69 -22.92
CA ILE A 199 -20.74 7.87 -24.04
C ILE A 199 -19.52 6.93 -23.93
N PRO A 200 -18.83 6.83 -22.78
CA PRO A 200 -17.63 5.98 -22.69
C PRO A 200 -17.92 4.51 -22.96
N ASN A 201 -19.07 3.98 -22.48
CA ASN A 201 -19.53 2.63 -22.80
C ASN A 201 -19.72 2.42 -24.31
N ARG A 202 -20.33 3.38 -25.02
CA ARG A 202 -20.57 3.29 -26.47
C ARG A 202 -19.29 3.33 -27.30
N GLU A 203 -18.31 4.10 -26.86
CA GLU A 203 -17.08 4.32 -27.61
C GLU A 203 -16.00 3.27 -27.32
N SER A 204 -15.91 2.80 -26.06
CA SER A 204 -14.81 1.94 -25.58
C SER A 204 -15.26 0.56 -25.06
N GLY A 205 -16.57 0.28 -25.08
CA GLY A 205 -17.14 -0.96 -24.54
C GLY A 205 -16.93 -1.12 -23.03
N LEU A 206 -17.30 -2.27 -22.49
CA LEU A 206 -17.10 -2.59 -21.07
C LEU A 206 -15.62 -2.78 -20.72
N PRO A 207 -15.20 -2.49 -19.46
CA PRO A 207 -13.82 -2.70 -19.02
C PRO A 207 -13.35 -4.16 -19.15
N ILE A 208 -14.23 -5.10 -18.78
CA ILE A 208 -14.03 -6.54 -18.87
C ILE A 208 -15.26 -7.17 -19.54
N LEU A 209 -15.10 -8.34 -20.14
CA LEU A 209 -16.15 -9.00 -20.93
C LEU A 209 -16.39 -10.42 -20.43
N LYS A 210 -17.67 -10.81 -20.32
CA LYS A 210 -18.11 -12.16 -19.93
C LYS A 210 -17.40 -13.23 -20.78
N GLY A 211 -16.99 -14.31 -20.12
CA GLY A 211 -16.33 -15.46 -20.74
C GLY A 211 -14.83 -15.24 -21.04
N ASN A 212 -14.30 -14.04 -20.81
CA ASN A 212 -12.86 -13.79 -20.85
C ASN A 212 -12.24 -14.00 -19.47
N THR A 213 -10.93 -14.24 -19.49
CA THR A 213 -10.06 -14.23 -18.32
C THR A 213 -9.05 -13.10 -18.45
N TYR A 214 -8.80 -12.39 -17.34
CA TYR A 214 -7.84 -11.30 -17.25
C TYR A 214 -6.81 -11.60 -16.16
N LYS A 215 -5.58 -11.11 -16.37
CA LYS A 215 -4.52 -11.10 -15.35
C LYS A 215 -4.15 -9.67 -15.04
N ILE A 216 -4.36 -9.25 -13.80
CA ILE A 216 -3.86 -7.99 -13.26
C ILE A 216 -2.49 -8.29 -12.66
N ILE A 217 -1.47 -7.58 -13.14
CA ILE A 217 -0.08 -7.73 -12.75
C ILE A 217 0.34 -6.44 -12.04
N VAL A 218 0.74 -6.55 -10.79
CA VAL A 218 1.34 -5.45 -10.01
C VAL A 218 2.85 -5.62 -10.03
N ASP A 219 3.55 -4.64 -10.58
CA ASP A 219 5.00 -4.67 -10.81
C ASP A 219 5.78 -4.61 -9.48
N LYS A 220 6.72 -5.53 -9.29
CA LYS A 220 7.60 -5.55 -8.13
C LYS A 220 8.38 -4.26 -7.92
N ASN A 221 8.66 -3.52 -8.99
CA ASN A 221 9.44 -2.30 -8.95
C ASN A 221 8.67 -1.11 -8.37
N TRP A 222 7.37 -1.25 -8.09
CA TRP A 222 6.60 -0.23 -7.39
C TRP A 222 7.13 -0.03 -5.98
N LYS A 223 7.43 1.23 -5.62
CA LYS A 223 8.15 1.53 -4.39
C LYS A 223 7.23 1.97 -3.26
N THR A 224 7.68 1.69 -2.05
CA THR A 224 7.15 2.30 -0.83
C THR A 224 7.49 3.78 -0.74
N ALA A 225 6.88 4.50 0.19
CA ALA A 225 7.27 5.86 0.57
C ALA A 225 8.76 5.95 0.99
N ASN A 226 9.34 4.83 1.44
CA ASN A 226 10.75 4.65 1.75
C ASN A 226 11.61 4.29 0.53
N GLY A 227 11.06 4.26 -0.68
CA GLY A 227 11.78 3.98 -1.92
C GLY A 227 12.16 2.51 -2.13
N ARG A 228 11.59 1.58 -1.35
CA ARG A 228 11.86 0.15 -1.46
C ARG A 228 10.85 -0.53 -2.37
N PRO A 229 11.26 -1.44 -3.26
CA PRO A 229 10.33 -2.17 -4.12
C PRO A 229 9.50 -3.19 -3.31
N LEU A 230 8.45 -3.71 -3.95
CA LEU A 230 7.77 -4.92 -3.48
C LEU A 230 8.71 -6.14 -3.58
N ASP A 231 8.41 -7.18 -2.82
CA ASP A 231 9.19 -8.42 -2.78
C ASP A 231 9.15 -9.24 -4.08
N LYS A 232 8.06 -9.12 -4.86
CA LYS A 232 7.84 -9.83 -6.12
C LYS A 232 6.74 -9.18 -6.95
N ASP A 233 6.55 -9.66 -8.18
CA ASP A 233 5.37 -9.33 -8.97
C ASP A 233 4.17 -10.07 -8.37
N TYR A 234 3.02 -9.40 -8.32
CA TYR A 234 1.76 -10.00 -7.87
C TYR A 234 0.81 -10.15 -9.04
N ILE A 235 0.11 -11.28 -9.11
CA ILE A 235 -0.81 -11.58 -10.19
C ILE A 235 -2.16 -11.95 -9.59
N LYS A 236 -3.21 -11.22 -9.99
CA LYS A 236 -4.61 -11.56 -9.74
C LYS A 236 -5.24 -12.02 -11.04
N GLN A 237 -5.88 -13.18 -11.02
CA GLN A 237 -6.70 -13.65 -12.13
C GLN A 237 -8.15 -13.24 -11.91
N LEU A 238 -8.83 -12.84 -12.99
CA LEU A 238 -10.26 -12.60 -13.02
C LEU A 238 -10.89 -13.47 -14.12
N ASN A 239 -11.83 -14.34 -13.76
CA ASN A 239 -12.72 -15.03 -14.66
C ASN A 239 -14.05 -14.27 -14.67
N VAL A 240 -14.44 -13.76 -15.83
CA VAL A 240 -15.59 -12.85 -15.91
C VAL A 240 -16.86 -13.63 -16.18
N GLU A 241 -17.78 -13.55 -15.24
CA GLU A 241 -19.08 -14.22 -15.27
C GLU A 241 -20.18 -13.28 -15.80
N GLU A 242 -21.44 -13.64 -15.57
CA GLU A 242 -22.58 -12.82 -15.98
C GLU A 242 -22.59 -11.48 -15.25
N ARG A 243 -23.16 -10.46 -15.90
CA ARG A 243 -23.41 -9.17 -15.27
C ARG A 243 -24.35 -9.37 -14.08
N ASP A 244 -24.01 -8.75 -12.96
CA ASP A 244 -24.93 -8.68 -11.84
C ASP A 244 -25.87 -7.48 -11.99
N ALA A 245 -27.16 -7.76 -12.09
CA ALA A 245 -28.23 -6.78 -12.18
C ALA A 245 -29.23 -6.94 -11.03
N THR A 246 -28.83 -7.60 -9.95
CA THR A 246 -29.64 -7.83 -8.76
C THR A 246 -29.26 -6.86 -7.65
N LYS A 247 -30.25 -6.47 -6.85
CA LYS A 247 -30.02 -5.56 -5.74
C LYS A 247 -29.73 -6.40 -4.51
N LEU A 248 -28.71 -6.02 -3.74
CA LEU A 248 -28.39 -6.65 -2.47
C LEU A 248 -29.60 -6.62 -1.52
N ASP A 249 -30.05 -7.80 -1.07
CA ASP A 249 -31.18 -8.00 -0.17
C ASP A 249 -30.77 -8.81 1.06
N PRO A 250 -30.67 -8.17 2.25
CA PRO A 250 -30.29 -8.85 3.48
C PRO A 250 -31.23 -9.99 3.89
N ASN A 251 -32.49 -9.97 3.46
CA ASN A 251 -33.45 -11.03 3.80
C ASN A 251 -33.15 -12.36 3.11
N SER A 252 -32.29 -12.36 2.09
CA SER A 252 -31.85 -13.57 1.40
C SER A 252 -30.67 -14.26 2.09
N TRP A 253 -30.04 -13.61 3.08
CA TRP A 253 -28.88 -14.15 3.78
C TRP A 253 -29.28 -15.20 4.82
N SER A 254 -28.38 -16.15 5.05
CA SER A 254 -28.55 -17.20 6.04
C SER A 254 -27.85 -16.82 7.35
N LEU A 255 -28.55 -16.96 8.47
CA LEU A 255 -28.02 -16.71 9.81
C LEU A 255 -27.83 -18.04 10.55
N LYS A 256 -26.62 -18.27 11.07
CA LYS A 256 -26.36 -19.30 12.07
C LYS A 256 -26.22 -18.64 13.42
N VAL A 257 -27.30 -18.70 14.19
CA VAL A 257 -27.40 -18.09 15.51
C VAL A 257 -26.64 -18.92 16.55
N PRO A 258 -25.82 -18.30 17.41
CA PRO A 258 -25.07 -18.99 18.45
C PRO A 258 -25.97 -19.41 19.63
N LYS A 259 -25.48 -20.33 20.46
CA LYS A 259 -26.19 -20.77 21.66
C LYS A 259 -25.98 -19.80 22.82
N VAL A 260 -26.99 -19.67 23.68
CA VAL A 260 -26.90 -18.97 24.97
C VAL A 260 -25.70 -19.44 25.81
N ASP A 261 -25.10 -18.54 26.58
CA ASP A 261 -23.98 -18.79 27.49
C ASP A 261 -22.71 -19.32 26.78
N THR A 262 -22.59 -19.07 25.48
CA THR A 262 -21.38 -19.35 24.68
C THR A 262 -20.75 -18.07 24.14
N LYS A 263 -19.48 -18.16 23.72
CA LYS A 263 -18.81 -17.14 22.89
C LYS A 263 -18.73 -17.56 21.42
N ASN A 264 -19.60 -18.48 20.99
CA ASN A 264 -19.62 -18.90 19.59
C ASN A 264 -20.01 -17.71 18.71
N PRO A 265 -19.44 -17.59 17.50
CA PRO A 265 -19.75 -16.47 16.64
C PRO A 265 -21.20 -16.55 16.13
N LEU A 266 -21.79 -15.38 15.89
CA LEU A 266 -22.89 -15.25 14.94
C LEU A 266 -22.31 -15.33 13.53
N THR A 267 -22.82 -16.23 12.69
CA THR A 267 -22.40 -16.34 11.29
C THR A 267 -23.50 -15.82 10.37
N ILE A 268 -23.13 -14.94 9.45
CA ILE A 268 -23.96 -14.45 8.35
C ILE A 268 -23.34 -14.99 7.06
N THR A 269 -24.11 -15.73 6.28
CA THR A 269 -23.70 -16.22 4.96
C THR A 269 -24.46 -15.47 3.88
N PHE A 270 -23.71 -14.77 3.03
CA PHE A 270 -24.22 -14.00 1.90
C PHE A 270 -24.49 -14.90 0.69
N THR A 271 -25.33 -14.43 -0.21
CA THR A 271 -25.64 -15.10 -1.47
C THR A 271 -24.55 -14.93 -2.53
N GLU A 272 -23.64 -13.98 -2.30
CA GLU A 272 -22.58 -13.56 -3.21
C GLU A 272 -21.40 -12.94 -2.44
N THR A 273 -20.27 -12.72 -3.12
CA THR A 273 -19.12 -11.99 -2.57
C THR A 273 -19.46 -10.51 -2.44
N LEU A 274 -19.21 -9.91 -1.26
CA LEU A 274 -19.43 -8.48 -1.03
C LEU A 274 -18.12 -7.68 -1.05
N ASP A 275 -18.23 -6.36 -1.10
CA ASP A 275 -17.07 -5.46 -1.03
C ASP A 275 -16.32 -5.60 0.30
N ALA A 276 -15.08 -6.10 0.25
CA ALA A 276 -14.27 -6.41 1.42
C ALA A 276 -14.01 -5.23 2.37
N ILE A 277 -13.91 -4.00 1.84
CA ILE A 277 -13.59 -2.82 2.64
C ILE A 277 -14.86 -2.30 3.30
N LEU A 278 -15.97 -2.23 2.56
CA LEU A 278 -17.26 -1.82 3.10
C LEU A 278 -17.79 -2.83 4.10
N LEU A 279 -17.54 -4.13 3.90
CA LEU A 279 -17.96 -5.19 4.81
C LEU A 279 -17.42 -4.98 6.23
N LYS A 280 -16.20 -4.46 6.38
CA LYS A 280 -15.56 -4.17 7.68
C LYS A 280 -16.25 -3.03 8.46
N GLU A 281 -16.99 -2.18 7.78
CA GLU A 281 -17.51 -0.92 8.34
C GLU A 281 -19.04 -0.82 8.29
N SER A 282 -19.72 -1.88 7.87
CA SER A 282 -21.16 -1.82 7.55
C SER A 282 -22.04 -2.65 8.49
N PHE A 283 -21.49 -3.29 9.51
CA PHE A 283 -22.24 -4.14 10.44
C PHE A 283 -22.04 -3.72 11.89
N SER A 284 -23.13 -3.78 12.66
CA SER A 284 -23.14 -3.72 14.12
C SER A 284 -24.20 -4.68 14.64
N ILE A 285 -23.98 -5.25 15.83
CA ILE A 285 -24.96 -6.11 16.51
C ILE A 285 -25.54 -5.34 17.68
N LEU A 286 -26.85 -5.23 17.77
CA LEU A 286 -27.57 -4.54 18.82
C LEU A 286 -28.35 -5.54 19.67
N ASP A 287 -28.33 -5.37 20.98
CA ASP A 287 -29.18 -6.13 21.90
C ASP A 287 -30.63 -5.62 21.92
N ASN A 288 -31.48 -6.22 22.76
CA ASN A 288 -32.88 -5.84 22.89
C ASN A 288 -33.11 -4.46 23.54
N GLN A 289 -32.07 -3.80 24.07
CA GLN A 289 -32.11 -2.40 24.49
C GLN A 289 -31.60 -1.45 23.40
N GLY A 290 -31.15 -1.97 22.26
CA GLY A 290 -30.52 -1.19 21.18
C GLY A 290 -29.08 -0.80 21.49
N VAL A 291 -28.44 -1.46 22.46
CA VAL A 291 -27.03 -1.25 22.80
C VAL A 291 -26.16 -2.15 21.93
N GLU A 292 -25.06 -1.61 21.41
CA GLU A 292 -24.13 -2.37 20.59
C GLU A 292 -23.42 -3.45 21.42
N VAL A 293 -23.45 -4.67 20.92
CA VAL A 293 -22.73 -5.82 21.47
C VAL A 293 -21.28 -5.70 21.04
N GLU A 294 -20.37 -5.63 22.02
CA GLU A 294 -18.94 -5.58 21.74
C GLU A 294 -18.43 -6.91 21.17
N GLY A 295 -17.70 -6.83 20.06
CA GLY A 295 -17.12 -7.98 19.39
C GLY A 295 -16.26 -7.58 18.19
N GLU A 296 -15.72 -8.59 17.53
CA GLU A 296 -14.89 -8.44 16.34
C GLU A 296 -15.56 -9.09 15.14
N PHE A 297 -15.61 -8.36 14.02
CA PHE A 297 -16.06 -8.89 12.74
C PHE A 297 -14.88 -9.44 11.94
N VAL A 298 -15.02 -10.67 11.46
CA VAL A 298 -14.05 -11.34 10.60
C VAL A 298 -14.80 -11.90 9.40
N PHE A 299 -14.31 -11.66 8.19
CA PHE A 299 -14.87 -12.28 6.99
C PHE A 299 -14.00 -13.43 6.52
N GLU A 300 -14.65 -14.44 5.98
CA GLU A 300 -14.05 -15.67 5.46
C GLU A 300 -14.64 -16.01 4.10
N ASP A 301 -14.11 -17.08 3.49
CA ASP A 301 -14.61 -17.67 2.25
C ASP A 301 -14.83 -16.65 1.13
N LYS A 302 -13.79 -15.85 0.82
CA LYS A 302 -13.82 -14.84 -0.24
C LYS A 302 -14.98 -13.84 -0.06
N GLU A 303 -15.08 -13.30 1.14
CA GLU A 303 -16.06 -12.28 1.53
C GLU A 303 -17.53 -12.72 1.36
N THR A 304 -17.81 -14.03 1.38
CA THR A 304 -19.18 -14.59 1.35
C THR A 304 -19.70 -14.97 2.75
N VAL A 305 -18.82 -15.00 3.76
CA VAL A 305 -19.18 -15.30 5.14
C VAL A 305 -18.66 -14.21 6.06
N LEU A 306 -19.52 -13.69 6.92
CA LEU A 306 -19.17 -12.76 8.00
C LEU A 306 -19.41 -13.42 9.36
N LEU A 307 -18.37 -13.45 10.19
CA LEU A 307 -18.39 -13.92 11.56
C LEU A 307 -18.32 -12.73 12.51
N PHE A 308 -19.23 -12.68 13.47
CA PHE A 308 -19.15 -11.77 14.60
C PHE A 308 -18.77 -12.56 15.85
N ASN A 309 -17.56 -12.32 16.36
CA ASN A 309 -17.02 -12.94 17.57
C ASN A 309 -17.26 -12.01 18.77
N PRO A 310 -18.19 -12.32 19.69
CA PRO A 310 -18.49 -11.44 20.80
C PRO A 310 -17.38 -11.50 21.87
N ILE A 311 -17.12 -10.37 22.55
CA ILE A 311 -16.20 -10.33 23.69
C ILE A 311 -16.81 -11.11 24.87
N ASN A 312 -18.10 -10.91 25.10
CA ASN A 312 -18.86 -11.52 26.19
C ASN A 312 -19.71 -12.70 25.69
N LYS A 313 -20.16 -13.55 26.61
CA LYS A 313 -21.08 -14.63 26.26
C LYS A 313 -22.45 -14.07 25.91
N TRP A 314 -23.16 -14.77 25.02
CA TRP A 314 -24.52 -14.42 24.64
C TRP A 314 -25.53 -14.60 25.78
N ASN A 315 -26.39 -13.61 25.96
CA ASN A 315 -27.55 -13.68 26.85
C ASN A 315 -28.78 -14.16 26.07
N VAL A 316 -29.78 -14.68 26.78
CA VAL A 316 -31.10 -14.95 26.18
C VAL A 316 -31.72 -13.61 25.79
N GLY A 317 -32.25 -13.52 24.58
CA GLY A 317 -32.96 -12.32 24.13
C GLY A 317 -33.03 -12.16 22.62
N ALA A 318 -33.76 -11.12 22.22
CA ALA A 318 -33.80 -10.65 20.85
C ALA A 318 -32.59 -9.74 20.56
N TYR A 319 -32.08 -9.83 19.34
CA TYR A 319 -30.94 -9.06 18.84
C TYR A 319 -31.24 -8.59 17.42
N ASN A 320 -30.63 -7.47 17.03
CA ASN A 320 -30.71 -6.92 15.69
C ASN A 320 -29.32 -6.78 15.09
N ILE A 321 -29.18 -7.14 13.81
CA ILE A 321 -28.03 -6.84 12.98
C ILE A 321 -28.36 -5.55 12.24
N SER A 322 -27.67 -4.46 12.57
CA SER A 322 -27.81 -3.19 11.84
C SER A 322 -26.76 -3.13 10.74
N ILE A 323 -27.24 -2.94 9.50
CA ILE A 323 -26.46 -3.02 8.27
C ILE A 323 -26.48 -1.65 7.60
N ALA A 324 -25.34 -0.99 7.48
CA ALA A 324 -25.25 0.30 6.82
C ALA A 324 -25.60 0.19 5.33
N SER A 325 -26.44 1.10 4.83
CA SER A 325 -26.94 1.06 3.45
C SER A 325 -25.87 1.34 2.39
N LYS A 326 -24.67 1.75 2.82
CA LYS A 326 -23.49 1.91 1.95
C LYS A 326 -22.87 0.57 1.54
N LEU A 327 -23.25 -0.54 2.17
CA LEU A 327 -22.75 -1.86 1.81
C LEU A 327 -23.10 -2.18 0.35
N GLU A 328 -22.10 -2.63 -0.40
CA GLU A 328 -22.19 -2.93 -1.83
C GLU A 328 -21.73 -4.36 -2.11
N ASP A 329 -22.30 -4.93 -3.17
CA ASP A 329 -21.73 -6.10 -3.87
C ASP A 329 -20.54 -5.70 -4.77
N LEU A 330 -20.01 -6.66 -5.53
CA LEU A 330 -18.90 -6.43 -6.47
C LEU A 330 -19.27 -5.55 -7.67
N ALA A 331 -20.55 -5.51 -8.04
CA ALA A 331 -21.06 -4.67 -9.13
C ALA A 331 -21.42 -3.24 -8.67
N GLY A 332 -21.28 -2.96 -7.37
CA GLY A 332 -21.61 -1.67 -6.76
C GLY A 332 -23.09 -1.50 -6.46
N ASN A 333 -23.91 -2.56 -6.55
CA ASN A 333 -25.30 -2.47 -6.11
C ASN A 333 -25.33 -2.50 -4.58
N ASN A 334 -26.13 -1.62 -3.99
CA ASN A 334 -26.27 -1.52 -2.53
C ASN A 334 -27.70 -1.85 -2.09
N LEU A 335 -27.92 -1.78 -0.77
CA LEU A 335 -29.23 -2.11 -0.16
C LEU A 335 -30.40 -1.24 -0.67
N ASN A 336 -30.10 -0.08 -1.23
CA ASN A 336 -31.10 0.88 -1.70
C ASN A 336 -31.29 0.84 -3.22
N HIS A 337 -30.23 0.62 -4.02
CA HIS A 337 -30.28 0.74 -5.47
C HIS A 337 -29.22 -0.08 -6.21
N LEU A 338 -29.54 -0.43 -7.47
CA LEU A 338 -28.56 -0.90 -8.46
C LEU A 338 -27.59 0.21 -8.86
N PHE A 339 -26.35 -0.14 -9.18
CA PHE A 339 -25.34 0.82 -9.67
C PHE A 339 -25.64 1.30 -11.09
N ASP A 340 -26.01 0.37 -11.97
CA ASP A 340 -26.40 0.64 -13.35
C ASP A 340 -27.92 0.64 -13.47
N GLN A 341 -28.53 1.79 -13.23
CA GLN A 341 -29.94 2.01 -13.51
C GLN A 341 -30.11 2.70 -14.85
N ASP A 342 -31.14 2.29 -15.60
CA ASP A 342 -31.52 3.00 -16.81
C ASP A 342 -31.96 4.43 -16.43
N ILE A 343 -31.16 5.39 -16.87
CA ILE A 343 -31.34 6.83 -16.62
C ILE A 343 -32.64 7.37 -17.24
N THR A 344 -33.29 6.58 -18.10
CA THR A 344 -34.56 6.93 -18.76
C THR A 344 -35.79 6.45 -17.99
N ASP A 345 -35.62 5.60 -16.97
CA ASP A 345 -36.72 4.99 -16.23
C ASP A 345 -37.26 5.95 -15.16
N LYS A 346 -38.39 6.62 -15.47
CA LYS A 346 -39.01 7.65 -14.61
C LYS A 346 -39.74 7.10 -13.37
N ASN A 347 -39.69 5.79 -13.13
CA ASN A 347 -40.38 5.11 -12.03
C ASN A 347 -39.50 4.91 -10.78
N VAL A 348 -38.38 5.63 -10.64
CA VAL A 348 -37.60 5.63 -9.39
C VAL A 348 -38.39 6.33 -8.29
N THR A 349 -39.22 5.56 -7.61
CA THR A 349 -39.89 5.99 -6.40
C THR A 349 -38.81 6.14 -5.34
N THR A 350 -38.59 7.38 -4.89
CA THR A 350 -37.75 7.72 -3.74
C THR A 350 -38.41 7.22 -2.46
N ASN A 351 -38.50 5.91 -2.29
CA ASN A 351 -38.79 5.33 -0.99
C ASN A 351 -37.62 5.69 -0.08
N SER A 352 -37.95 6.30 1.07
CA SER A 352 -36.99 6.82 2.06
C SER A 352 -35.77 5.91 2.20
N SER A 353 -34.64 6.34 1.63
CA SER A 353 -33.36 5.67 1.72
C SER A 353 -32.90 5.72 3.17
N GLY A 354 -33.28 4.71 3.95
CA GLY A 354 -32.76 4.54 5.32
C GLY A 354 -31.25 4.39 5.25
N SER A 355 -30.54 4.98 6.22
CA SER A 355 -29.09 4.83 6.35
C SER A 355 -28.69 3.41 6.74
N HIS A 356 -29.63 2.60 7.24
CA HIS A 356 -29.42 1.23 7.66
C HIS A 356 -30.61 0.34 7.28
N LYS A 357 -30.34 -0.97 7.20
CA LYS A 357 -31.31 -2.07 7.17
C LYS A 357 -31.10 -2.94 8.41
N GLU A 358 -32.13 -3.61 8.88
CA GLU A 358 -32.06 -4.46 10.07
C GLU A 358 -32.46 -5.90 9.75
N LEU A 359 -31.74 -6.85 10.35
CA LEU A 359 -32.15 -8.27 10.43
C LEU A 359 -32.25 -8.66 11.91
N SER A 360 -33.37 -9.25 12.31
CA SER A 360 -33.57 -9.69 13.69
C SER A 360 -33.25 -11.18 13.87
N PHE A 361 -32.72 -11.54 15.03
CA PHE A 361 -32.53 -12.93 15.45
C PHE A 361 -32.73 -13.07 16.97
N GLU A 362 -32.96 -14.29 17.44
CA GLU A 362 -33.18 -14.57 18.85
C GLU A 362 -32.22 -15.63 19.36
N ILE A 363 -31.66 -15.39 20.55
CA ILE A 363 -30.88 -16.38 21.30
C ILE A 363 -31.77 -16.96 22.38
N LEU A 364 -31.95 -18.28 22.33
CA LEU A 364 -32.81 -19.07 23.22
C LEU A 364 -32.02 -19.85 24.27
#